data_AF-A0A511BKG5-F1
#
_entry.id   AF-A0A511BKG5-F1
#
_cell.length_a   1.000
_cell.length_b   1.000
_cell.length_c   1.000
_cell.angle_alpha   90.00
_cell.angle_beta   90.00
_cell.angle_gamma   90.00
#
_symmetry.space_group_name_H-M   'P 1'
#
loop_
_entity.id
_entity.type
_entity.pdbx_description
1 polymer ?
#
loop_
_entity_poly.entity_id
_entity_poly.type
_entity_poly.pdbx_seq_one_letter_code
_entity_poly.pdbx_strand_id
1 'polypeptide(L)'
;MDMVEDIDALRARLAEDIAERASLVQAHEAALAEVRREAQERLLEMALRFGAERMGAHDPDAVLALMDRSEVSWSESGEPIGVEAALSRTREARRYLFRDEAANHGERHRLGQGAAPKPAPARRQDARALSEQDYLVRKRQFLAGQI
;
A
#
# COMPACT_ATOMS: atom_id res chain seq x y z
N MET A 1 28.87 67.30 5.49
CA MET A 1 29.21 66.30 4.46
C MET A 1 28.78 64.90 4.87
N ASP A 2 28.68 64.61 6.18
CA ASP A 2 28.21 63.32 6.76
C ASP A 2 26.89 62.74 6.21
N MET A 3 25.84 63.56 6.03
CA MET A 3 24.51 63.03 5.67
C MET A 3 24.47 62.28 4.32
N VAL A 4 25.37 62.63 3.38
CA VAL A 4 25.43 61.95 2.08
C VAL A 4 26.13 60.59 2.23
N GLU A 5 27.18 60.52 3.03
CA GLU A 5 27.90 59.27 3.35
C GLU A 5 27.00 58.29 4.13
N ASP A 6 26.20 58.78 5.07
CA ASP A 6 25.22 57.96 5.81
C ASP A 6 24.15 57.36 4.87
N ILE A 7 23.67 58.13 3.90
CA ILE A 7 22.68 57.67 2.92
C ILE A 7 23.29 56.60 2.00
N ASP A 8 24.54 56.78 1.56
CA ASP A 8 25.21 55.80 0.70
C ASP A 8 25.57 54.52 1.46
N ALA A 9 25.94 54.62 2.75
CA ALA A 9 26.12 53.47 3.63
C ALA A 9 24.80 52.69 3.84
N LEU A 10 23.68 53.39 4.03
CA LEU A 10 22.35 52.77 4.13
C LEU A 10 21.94 52.07 2.83
N ARG A 11 22.23 52.67 1.67
CA ARG A 11 21.98 52.05 0.36
C ARG A 11 22.79 50.79 0.15
N ALA A 12 24.07 50.80 0.54
CA ALA A 12 24.94 49.63 0.46
C ALA A 12 24.41 48.49 1.35
N ARG A 13 24.03 48.81 2.60
CA ARG A 13 23.43 47.84 3.53
C ARG A 13 22.13 47.24 2.99
N LEU A 14 21.26 48.08 2.42
CA LEU A 14 20.01 47.62 1.82
C LEU A 14 20.25 46.71 0.61
N ALA A 15 21.24 47.03 -0.23
CA ALA A 15 21.59 46.19 -1.38
C ALA A 15 22.13 44.82 -0.94
N GLU A 16 22.93 44.77 0.12
CA GLU A 16 23.42 43.54 0.73
C GLU A 16 22.27 42.69 1.30
N ASP A 17 21.36 43.29 2.08
CA ASP A 17 20.19 42.60 2.64
C ASP A 17 19.26 42.06 1.54
N ILE A 18 19.08 42.81 0.44
CA ILE A 18 18.28 42.35 -0.71
C ILE A 18 18.96 41.16 -1.40
N ALA A 19 20.27 41.22 -1.61
CA ALA A 19 21.03 40.13 -2.22
C ALA A 19 20.99 38.86 -1.36
N GLU A 20 21.14 39.01 -0.04
CA GLU A 20 21.06 37.89 0.90
C GLU A 20 19.66 37.27 0.89
N ARG A 21 18.59 38.08 0.96
CA ARG A 21 17.21 37.59 0.87
C ARG A 21 16.93 36.89 -0.45
N ALA A 22 17.39 37.44 -1.57
CA ALA A 22 17.23 36.81 -2.88
C ALA A 22 17.94 35.45 -2.94
N SER A 23 19.15 35.35 -2.40
CA SER A 23 19.89 34.08 -2.29
C SER A 23 19.15 33.07 -1.42
N LEU A 24 18.61 33.48 -0.28
CA LEU A 24 17.85 32.61 0.62
C LEU A 24 16.56 32.10 -0.05
N VAL A 25 15.84 32.96 -0.77
CA VAL A 25 14.63 32.58 -1.51
C VAL A 25 14.97 31.56 -2.60
N GLN A 26 16.00 31.81 -3.40
CA GLN A 26 16.43 30.87 -4.45
C GLN A 26 16.85 29.51 -3.88
N ALA A 27 17.62 29.50 -2.78
CA ALA A 27 18.02 28.26 -2.11
C ALA A 27 16.81 27.48 -1.57
N HIS A 28 15.83 28.19 -0.99
CA HIS A 28 14.61 27.58 -0.50
C HIS A 28 13.73 27.04 -1.63
N GLU A 29 13.59 27.76 -2.73
CA GLU A 29 12.85 27.29 -3.92
C GLU A 29 13.49 26.05 -4.53
N ALA A 30 14.82 26.03 -4.63
CA ALA A 30 15.56 24.85 -5.09
C ALA A 30 15.36 23.65 -4.16
N ALA A 31 15.42 23.85 -2.84
CA ALA A 31 15.18 22.79 -1.86
C ALA A 31 13.74 22.26 -1.94
N LEU A 32 12.75 23.15 -2.11
CA LEU A 32 11.35 22.73 -2.28
C LEU A 32 11.13 21.96 -3.59
N ALA A 33 11.77 22.38 -4.68
CA ALA A 33 11.70 21.68 -5.95
C ALA A 33 12.29 20.26 -5.84
N GLU A 34 13.42 20.11 -5.15
CA GLU A 34 14.06 18.81 -4.90
C GLU A 34 13.14 17.89 -4.08
N VAL A 35 12.61 18.38 -2.95
CA VAL A 35 11.69 17.61 -2.10
C VAL A 35 10.44 17.18 -2.87
N ARG A 36 9.89 18.07 -3.72
CA ARG A 36 8.73 17.74 -4.57
C ARG A 36 9.07 16.65 -5.58
N ARG A 37 10.24 16.72 -6.22
CA ARG A 37 10.70 15.70 -7.16
C ARG A 37 10.85 14.35 -6.47
N GLU A 38 11.52 14.29 -5.32
CA GLU A 38 11.67 13.05 -4.56
C GLU A 38 10.32 12.45 -4.14
N ALA A 39 9.40 13.31 -3.69
CA ALA A 39 8.07 12.87 -3.29
C ALA A 39 7.29 12.29 -4.48
N GLN A 40 7.36 12.94 -5.65
CA GLN A 40 6.76 12.44 -6.89
C GLN A 40 7.36 11.10 -7.31
N GLU A 41 8.68 10.97 -7.32
CA GLU A 41 9.34 9.70 -7.67
C GLU A 41 8.90 8.56 -6.75
N ARG A 42 8.86 8.79 -5.43
CA ARG A 42 8.39 7.81 -4.44
C ARG A 42 6.92 7.45 -4.65
N LEU A 43 6.05 8.44 -4.90
CA LEU A 43 4.63 8.20 -5.16
C LEU A 43 4.42 7.35 -6.41
N LEU A 44 5.16 7.65 -7.48
CA LEU A 44 5.10 6.88 -8.72
C LEU A 44 5.57 5.43 -8.49
N GLU A 45 6.69 5.24 -7.80
CA GLU A 45 7.20 3.91 -7.47
C GLU A 45 6.19 3.11 -6.65
N MET A 46 5.59 3.72 -5.62
CA MET A 46 4.54 3.08 -4.83
C MET A 46 3.32 2.71 -5.66
N ALA A 47 2.83 3.61 -6.51
CA ALA A 47 1.69 3.36 -7.39
C ALA A 47 1.96 2.19 -8.35
N LEU A 48 3.17 2.13 -8.91
CA LEU A 48 3.60 1.05 -9.79
C LEU A 48 3.74 -0.28 -9.06
N ARG A 49 4.38 -0.31 -7.89
CA ARG A 49 4.51 -1.53 -7.08
C ARG A 49 3.15 -2.07 -6.68
N PHE A 50 2.28 -1.22 -6.14
CA PHE A 50 0.92 -1.60 -5.75
C PHE A 50 0.11 -2.10 -6.96
N GLY A 51 0.23 -1.43 -8.11
CA GLY A 51 -0.39 -1.88 -9.35
C GLY A 51 0.11 -3.25 -9.80
N ALA A 52 1.43 -3.48 -9.77
CA ALA A 52 2.05 -4.75 -10.16
C ALA A 52 1.62 -5.89 -9.22
N GLU A 53 1.61 -5.67 -7.91
CA GLU A 53 1.11 -6.63 -6.91
C GLU A 53 -0.35 -7.00 -7.16
N ARG A 54 -1.20 -5.99 -7.42
CA ARG A 54 -2.63 -6.20 -7.73
C ARG A 54 -2.82 -7.04 -9.00
N MET A 55 -1.92 -6.91 -9.98
CA MET A 55 -1.90 -7.73 -11.20
C MET A 55 -1.23 -9.10 -11.01
N GLY A 56 -0.83 -9.45 -9.79
CA GLY A 56 -0.28 -10.76 -9.46
C GLY A 56 1.21 -10.90 -9.77
N ALA A 57 1.99 -9.82 -9.79
CA ALA A 57 3.43 -9.89 -9.95
C ALA A 57 4.07 -10.87 -8.94
N HIS A 58 5.04 -11.65 -9.42
CA HIS A 58 5.88 -12.49 -8.57
C HIS A 58 6.91 -11.65 -7.82
N ASP A 59 7.48 -10.68 -8.53
CA ASP A 59 8.46 -9.72 -8.04
C ASP A 59 8.11 -8.34 -8.63
N PRO A 60 7.49 -7.45 -7.82
CA PRO A 60 7.14 -6.09 -8.25
C PRO A 60 8.37 -5.28 -8.68
N ASP A 61 9.51 -5.44 -8.02
CA ASP A 61 10.72 -4.66 -8.32
C ASP A 61 11.31 -5.07 -9.67
N ALA A 62 11.29 -6.37 -9.98
CA ALA A 62 11.64 -6.87 -11.30
C ALA A 62 10.70 -6.33 -12.38
N VAL A 63 9.39 -6.26 -12.13
CA VAL A 63 8.42 -5.63 -13.07
C VAL A 63 8.77 -4.17 -13.31
N LEU A 64 9.05 -3.40 -12.25
CA LEU A 64 9.39 -1.98 -12.36
C LEU A 64 10.69 -1.73 -13.11
N ALA A 65 11.70 -2.59 -12.95
CA ALA A 65 12.98 -2.50 -13.66
C ALA A 65 12.85 -2.82 -15.16
N LEU A 66 11.83 -3.61 -15.52
CA LEU A 66 11.66 -4.18 -16.84
C LEU A 66 10.55 -3.47 -17.65
N MET A 67 9.61 -2.82 -16.99
CA MET A 67 8.51 -2.07 -17.61
C MET A 67 9.01 -0.84 -18.36
N ASP A 68 8.38 -0.56 -19.50
CA ASP A 68 8.52 0.73 -20.18
C ASP A 68 7.69 1.82 -19.46
N ARG A 69 8.37 2.89 -19.04
CA ARG A 69 7.80 4.03 -18.31
C ARG A 69 7.49 5.22 -19.22
N SER A 70 7.80 5.13 -20.50
CA SER A 70 7.70 6.25 -21.46
C SER A 70 6.31 6.88 -21.55
N GLU A 71 5.27 6.11 -21.29
CA GLU A 71 3.88 6.55 -21.35
C GLU A 71 3.28 6.95 -20.00
N VAL A 72 4.05 6.86 -18.91
CA VAL A 72 3.58 7.30 -17.59
C VAL A 72 3.81 8.79 -17.45
N SER A 73 2.73 9.53 -17.22
CA SER A 73 2.74 10.99 -17.10
C SER A 73 2.12 11.45 -15.79
N TRP A 74 2.27 12.74 -15.47
CA TRP A 74 1.69 13.34 -14.28
C TRP A 74 0.45 14.15 -14.65
N SER A 75 -0.61 14.01 -13.85
CA SER A 75 -1.79 14.88 -13.94
C SER A 75 -1.50 16.27 -13.37
N GLU A 76 -2.37 17.25 -13.68
CA GLU A 76 -2.33 18.58 -13.07
C GLU A 76 -2.48 18.53 -11.53
N SER A 77 -3.11 17.47 -11.01
CA SER A 77 -3.30 17.22 -9.59
C SER A 77 -2.09 16.53 -8.93
N GLY A 78 -1.06 16.16 -9.71
CA GLY A 78 0.13 15.46 -9.22
C GLY A 78 -0.06 13.95 -9.04
N GLU A 79 -1.05 13.35 -9.70
CA GLU A 79 -1.27 11.90 -9.70
C GLU A 79 -0.65 11.26 -10.96
N PRO A 80 -0.04 10.07 -10.86
CA PRO A 80 0.53 9.39 -12.02
C PRO A 80 -0.58 8.78 -12.89
N ILE A 81 -0.63 9.16 -14.17
CA ILE A 81 -1.55 8.67 -15.20
C ILE A 81 -0.83 7.61 -16.06
N GLY A 82 -1.57 6.61 -16.55
CA GLY A 82 -1.03 5.61 -17.49
C GLY A 82 -0.36 4.41 -16.83
N VAL A 83 -0.28 4.39 -15.49
CA VAL A 83 0.26 3.29 -14.66
C VAL A 83 -0.35 1.94 -15.02
N GLU A 84 -1.68 1.84 -15.05
CA GLU A 84 -2.39 0.58 -15.31
C GLU A 84 -2.18 0.08 -16.75
N ALA A 85 -2.18 1.01 -17.72
CA ALA A 85 -1.92 0.68 -19.12
C ALA A 85 -0.48 0.18 -19.33
N ALA A 86 0.50 0.84 -18.71
CA ALA A 86 1.91 0.43 -18.76
C ALA A 86 2.14 -0.95 -18.15
N LEU A 87 1.51 -1.23 -16.99
CA LEU A 87 1.59 -2.55 -16.35
C LEU A 87 0.87 -3.63 -17.17
N SER A 88 -0.26 -3.31 -17.80
CA SER A 88 -1.00 -4.26 -18.66
C SER A 88 -0.17 -4.67 -19.87
N ARG A 89 0.45 -3.71 -20.57
CA ARG A 89 1.38 -4.01 -21.66
C ARG A 89 2.60 -4.80 -21.21
N THR A 90 3.12 -4.49 -20.01
CA THR A 90 4.24 -5.24 -19.44
C THR A 90 3.85 -6.68 -19.16
N ARG A 91 2.62 -6.91 -18.67
CA ARG A 91 2.07 -8.26 -18.49
C ARG A 91 1.91 -9.01 -19.81
N GLU A 92 1.48 -8.34 -20.87
CA GLU A 92 1.38 -8.95 -22.21
C GLU A 92 2.76 -9.31 -22.77
N ALA A 93 3.73 -8.39 -22.68
CA ALA A 93 5.08 -8.59 -23.22
C ALA A 93 5.93 -9.56 -22.37
N ARG A 94 5.70 -9.60 -21.05
CA ARG A 94 6.53 -10.31 -20.06
C ARG A 94 5.67 -11.06 -19.05
N ARG A 95 4.79 -11.90 -19.57
CA ARG A 95 3.84 -12.70 -18.77
C ARG A 95 4.50 -13.50 -17.64
N TYR A 96 5.74 -13.95 -17.81
CA TYR A 96 6.50 -14.69 -16.80
C TYR A 96 6.74 -13.92 -15.48
N LEU A 97 6.60 -12.59 -15.48
CA LEU A 97 6.71 -11.78 -14.27
C LEU A 97 5.42 -11.79 -13.43
N PHE A 98 4.31 -12.29 -13.97
CA PHE A 98 3.00 -12.26 -13.36
C PHE A 98 2.44 -13.67 -13.19
N ARG A 99 1.69 -13.88 -12.11
CA ARG A 99 0.94 -15.11 -11.90
C ARG A 99 -0.14 -15.23 -12.97
N ASP A 100 -0.28 -16.43 -13.52
CA ASP A 100 -1.44 -16.75 -14.34
C ASP A 100 -2.71 -16.72 -13.49
N GLU A 101 -3.66 -15.86 -13.86
CA GLU A 101 -4.97 -15.77 -13.18
C GLU A 101 -5.72 -17.12 -13.15
N ALA A 102 -5.41 -18.03 -14.08
CA ALA A 102 -5.92 -19.38 -14.10
C ALA A 102 -5.49 -20.22 -12.88
N ALA A 103 -4.32 -19.97 -12.28
CA ALA A 103 -3.85 -20.69 -11.10
C ALA A 103 -4.62 -20.31 -9.82
N ASN A 104 -5.14 -19.07 -9.76
CA ASN A 104 -5.83 -18.55 -8.57
C ASN A 104 -7.23 -19.16 -8.34
N HIS A 105 -7.88 -19.71 -9.36
CA HIS A 105 -9.15 -20.44 -9.19
C HIS A 105 -8.96 -21.83 -8.56
N GLY A 106 -7.76 -22.41 -8.64
CA GLY A 106 -7.46 -23.72 -8.04
C GLY A 106 -7.00 -23.64 -6.57
N GLU A 107 -6.26 -22.59 -6.20
CA GLU A 107 -5.65 -22.48 -4.86
C GLU A 107 -6.58 -21.87 -3.81
N ARG A 108 -7.51 -20.99 -4.20
CA ARG A 108 -8.51 -20.44 -3.27
C ARG A 108 -9.50 -21.49 -2.75
N HIS A 109 -9.57 -22.67 -3.37
CA HIS A 109 -10.34 -23.80 -2.88
C HIS A 109 -9.62 -24.69 -1.85
N ARG A 110 -8.30 -24.54 -1.64
CA ARG A 110 -7.56 -25.44 -0.72
C ARG A 110 -7.44 -24.97 0.74
N LEU A 111 -7.73 -23.71 1.05
CA LEU A 111 -7.55 -23.17 2.42
C LEU A 111 -8.83 -22.65 3.08
N GLY A 112 -10.02 -22.97 2.55
CA GLY A 112 -11.28 -22.41 3.06
C GLY A 112 -12.54 -23.27 2.90
N GLN A 113 -12.44 -24.54 2.53
CA GLN A 113 -13.59 -25.45 2.41
C GLN A 113 -13.52 -26.66 3.35
N GLY A 114 -12.80 -26.53 4.46
CA GLY A 114 -13.14 -27.30 5.65
C GLY A 114 -14.26 -26.57 6.36
N ALA A 115 -15.51 -26.72 5.91
CA ALA A 115 -16.63 -26.45 6.81
C ALA A 115 -16.34 -27.25 8.08
N ALA A 116 -16.19 -26.58 9.24
CA ALA A 116 -16.05 -27.28 10.51
C ALA A 116 -17.13 -28.38 10.53
N PRO A 117 -16.77 -29.66 10.78
CA PRO A 117 -17.72 -30.74 10.66
C PRO A 117 -18.94 -30.37 11.51
N LYS A 118 -20.12 -30.27 10.86
CA LYS A 118 -21.34 -29.89 11.56
C LYS A 118 -21.49 -30.85 12.76
N PRO A 119 -21.61 -30.33 14.00
CA PRO A 119 -21.78 -31.21 15.14
C PRO A 119 -22.98 -32.12 14.89
N ALA A 120 -22.82 -33.41 15.17
CA ALA A 120 -23.88 -34.37 14.94
C ALA A 120 -25.17 -33.90 15.65
N PRO A 121 -26.35 -34.06 15.03
CA PRO A 121 -27.59 -33.59 15.63
C PRO A 121 -27.79 -34.23 17.00
N ALA A 122 -28.22 -33.43 17.98
CA ALA A 122 -28.46 -33.89 19.34
C ALA A 122 -29.45 -35.07 19.33
N ARG A 123 -28.97 -36.26 19.72
CA ARG A 123 -29.80 -37.45 19.83
C ARG A 123 -30.74 -37.26 21.02
N ARG A 124 -32.06 -37.28 20.78
CA ARG A 124 -33.06 -37.34 21.85
C ARG A 124 -32.94 -38.70 22.55
N GLN A 125 -32.53 -38.71 23.81
CA GLN A 125 -32.39 -39.94 24.60
C GLN A 125 -33.35 -39.90 25.78
N ASP A 126 -34.02 -41.03 26.02
CA ASP A 126 -34.97 -41.18 27.12
C ASP A 126 -34.21 -41.40 28.44
N ALA A 127 -34.48 -40.55 29.44
CA ALA A 127 -33.79 -40.57 30.71
C ALA A 127 -34.05 -41.85 31.53
N ARG A 128 -35.13 -42.59 31.22
CA ARG A 128 -35.49 -43.83 31.91
C ARG A 128 -34.74 -45.06 31.40
N ALA A 129 -34.07 -44.94 30.26
CA ALA A 129 -33.30 -46.03 29.64
C ALA A 129 -31.79 -45.91 29.89
N LEU A 130 -31.34 -44.87 30.60
CA LEU A 130 -29.92 -44.64 30.89
C LEU A 130 -29.51 -45.31 32.21
N SER A 131 -28.30 -45.86 32.26
CA SER A 131 -27.73 -46.33 33.52
C SER A 131 -27.51 -45.15 34.49
N GLU A 132 -27.58 -45.40 35.80
CA GLU A 132 -27.40 -44.34 36.81
C GLU A 132 -26.03 -43.64 36.69
N GLN A 133 -25.00 -44.39 36.31
CA GLN A 133 -23.64 -43.86 36.12
C GLN A 133 -23.59 -42.90 34.93
N ASP A 134 -24.21 -43.27 33.81
CA ASP A 134 -24.26 -42.42 32.61
C ASP A 134 -25.10 -41.15 32.84
N TYR A 135 -26.15 -41.26 33.64
CA TYR A 135 -27.00 -40.11 34.00
C TYR A 135 -26.21 -39.08 34.80
N LEU A 136 -25.41 -39.51 35.79
CA LEU A 136 -24.62 -38.62 36.64
C LEU A 136 -23.49 -37.92 35.86
N VAL A 137 -22.81 -38.65 34.96
CA VAL A 137 -21.76 -38.07 34.11
C VAL A 137 -22.35 -36.98 33.21
N ARG A 138 -23.51 -37.22 32.60
CA ARG A 138 -24.17 -36.20 31.78
C ARG A 138 -24.73 -35.04 32.56
N LYS A 139 -25.29 -35.28 33.75
CA LYS A 139 -25.75 -34.21 34.63
C LYS A 139 -24.61 -33.24 34.93
N ARG A 140 -23.39 -33.76 35.14
CA ARG A 140 -22.19 -32.92 35.34
C ARG A 140 -21.81 -32.14 34.08
N GLN A 141 -21.86 -32.76 32.90
CA GLN A 141 -21.57 -32.09 31.62
C GLN A 141 -22.59 -30.98 31.29
N PHE A 142 -23.87 -31.19 31.62
CA PHE A 142 -24.93 -30.19 31.46
C PHE A 142 -24.70 -28.97 32.36
N LEU A 143 -24.37 -29.20 33.64
CA LEU A 143 -24.05 -28.12 34.58
C LEU A 143 -22.76 -27.37 34.21
N ALA A 144 -21.83 -28.02 33.52
CA ALA A 144 -20.60 -27.42 33.00
C ALA A 144 -20.78 -26.65 31.68
N GLY A 145 -21.98 -26.65 31.08
CA GLY A 145 -22.28 -25.95 29.82
C GLY A 145 -21.60 -26.55 28.59
N GLN A 146 -21.20 -27.84 28.65
CA GLN A 146 -20.45 -28.53 27.59
C GLN A 146 -21.34 -29.35 26.64
N ILE A 147 -22.63 -29.03 26.54
CA ILE A 147 -23.63 -29.74 25.71
C ILE A 147 -24.37 -28.75 24.82
#